data_AF-A0A5B8K2W1-F1
#
_entry.id   AF-A0A5B8K2W1-F1
#
_cell.length_a   1.000
_cell.length_b   1.000
_cell.length_c   1.000
_cell.angle_alpha   90.00
_cell.angle_beta   90.00
_cell.angle_gamma   90.00
#
_symmetry.space_group_name_H-M   'P 1'
#
loop_
_entity.id
_entity.type
_entity.pdbx_description
1 polymer ?
#
loop_
_entity_poly.entity_id
_entity_poly.type
_entity_poly.pdbx_seq_one_letter_code
_entity_poly.pdbx_strand_id
1 'polypeptide(L)'
;MDYGYRTLSVKEFIYSLDSLTVDEWERGMYALVRGFPGLDRVSGAATYLIDLTAHQDPVVDAQINAARQAAWEVMKQTPWSQTNQHMVDSVLKAVSAIVIMDIVPFEKISIAFAPFRFSNVWLPVSWGSSDA
;
A
#
# COMPACT_ATOMS: atom_id res chain seq x y z
N MET A 1 17.45 -3.27 -5.09
CA MET A 1 17.32 -1.93 -4.49
C MET A 1 16.98 -2.17 -3.05
N ASP A 2 17.71 -1.57 -2.11
CA ASP A 2 17.34 -1.66 -0.69
C ASP A 2 16.08 -0.81 -0.50
N TYR A 3 14.99 -1.44 -0.06
CA TYR A 3 13.74 -0.75 0.25
C TYR A 3 13.76 -0.29 1.72
N GLY A 4 13.24 0.91 1.96
CA GLY A 4 13.29 1.55 3.28
C GLY A 4 12.64 2.92 3.27
N TYR A 5 12.35 3.49 4.44
CA TYR A 5 11.49 4.68 4.52
C TYR A 5 12.01 5.89 3.73
N ARG A 6 13.34 5.99 3.52
CA ARG A 6 13.99 7.10 2.79
C ARG A 6 14.10 6.87 1.29
N THR A 7 13.68 5.71 0.81
CA THR A 7 13.80 5.34 -0.60
C THR A 7 12.89 6.18 -1.47
N LEU A 8 13.27 6.28 -2.75
CA LEU A 8 12.53 7.06 -3.73
C LEU A 8 11.09 6.54 -3.86
N SER A 9 10.90 5.22 -3.96
CA SER A 9 9.57 4.61 -4.10
C SER A 9 8.62 4.90 -2.93
N VAL A 10 9.12 4.90 -1.69
CA VAL A 10 8.29 5.26 -0.52
C VAL A 10 7.91 6.74 -0.57
N LYS A 11 8.86 7.62 -0.93
CA LYS A 11 8.61 9.06 -1.04
C LYS A 11 7.63 9.40 -2.16
N GLU A 12 7.81 8.80 -3.33
CA GLU A 12 6.93 9.01 -4.49
C GLU A 12 5.50 8.55 -4.19
N PHE A 13 5.34 7.38 -3.57
CA PHE A 13 4.03 6.92 -3.10
C PHE A 13 3.41 7.94 -2.13
N ILE A 14 4.11 8.31 -1.06
CA ILE A 14 3.62 9.25 -0.04
C ILE A 14 3.24 10.60 -0.65
N TYR A 15 4.08 11.16 -1.54
CA TYR A 15 3.81 12.46 -2.16
C TYR A 15 2.62 12.45 -3.11
N SER A 16 2.30 11.30 -3.70
CA SER A 16 1.14 11.18 -4.60
C SER A 16 -0.19 10.93 -3.88
N LEU A 17 -0.19 10.75 -2.55
CA LEU A 17 -1.42 10.44 -1.77
C LEU A 17 -2.44 11.59 -1.77
N ASP A 18 -2.01 12.82 -2.01
CA ASP A 18 -2.90 13.99 -2.09
C ASP A 18 -3.86 13.91 -3.30
N SER A 19 -3.43 13.26 -4.37
CA SER A 19 -4.20 13.04 -5.59
C SER A 19 -5.24 11.93 -5.46
N LEU A 20 -5.13 11.11 -4.42
CA LEU A 20 -5.98 9.94 -4.24
C LEU A 20 -7.41 10.34 -3.88
N THR A 21 -8.35 9.90 -4.71
CA THR A 21 -9.79 10.09 -4.46
C THR A 21 -10.47 8.84 -3.93
N VAL A 22 -11.61 9.02 -3.24
CA VAL A 22 -12.44 7.90 -2.77
C VAL A 22 -12.92 7.04 -3.94
N ASP A 23 -13.36 7.66 -5.03
CA ASP A 23 -13.89 6.97 -6.21
C ASP A 23 -12.84 6.09 -6.89
N GLU A 24 -11.60 6.56 -7.05
CA GLU A 24 -10.51 5.74 -7.60
C GLU A 24 -10.19 4.54 -6.70
N TRP A 25 -10.15 4.76 -5.38
CA TRP A 25 -9.93 3.69 -4.41
C TRP A 25 -11.08 2.67 -4.42
N GLU A 26 -12.34 3.12 -4.47
CA GLU A 26 -13.51 2.24 -4.57
C GLU A 26 -13.50 1.42 -5.86
N ARG A 27 -13.14 2.02 -7.00
CA ARG A 27 -12.93 1.30 -8.26
C ARG A 27 -11.85 0.23 -8.14
N GLY A 28 -10.73 0.55 -7.49
CA GLY A 28 -9.64 -0.39 -7.19
C GLY A 28 -10.12 -1.55 -6.33
N MET A 29 -10.81 -1.25 -5.23
CA MET A 29 -11.40 -2.24 -4.33
C MET A 29 -12.45 -3.13 -5.03
N TYR A 30 -13.30 -2.55 -5.87
CA TYR A 30 -14.30 -3.29 -6.62
C TYR A 30 -13.66 -4.31 -7.58
N ALA A 31 -12.65 -3.88 -8.35
CA ALA A 31 -11.93 -4.77 -9.26
C ALA A 31 -11.17 -5.86 -8.50
N LEU A 32 -10.61 -5.53 -7.33
CA LEU A 32 -9.94 -6.46 -6.45
C LEU A 32 -10.89 -7.55 -5.94
N VAL A 33 -12.09 -7.17 -5.46
CA VAL A 33 -13.12 -8.11 -4.99
C VAL A 33 -13.65 -8.99 -6.13
N ARG A 34 -13.88 -8.44 -7.33
CA ARG A 34 -14.32 -9.22 -8.50
C ARG A 34 -13.24 -10.16 -9.03
N GLY A 35 -11.99 -9.73 -9.04
CA GLY A 35 -10.88 -10.44 -9.66
C GLY A 35 -10.34 -11.59 -8.81
N PHE A 36 -10.57 -11.57 -7.49
CA PHE A 36 -10.02 -12.54 -6.54
C PHE A 36 -11.11 -13.11 -5.61
N PRO A 37 -11.81 -14.19 -6.01
CA PRO A 37 -12.63 -14.96 -5.09
C PRO A 37 -11.77 -15.44 -3.91
N GLY A 38 -12.10 -15.04 -2.68
CA GLY A 38 -11.29 -15.32 -1.48
C GLY A 38 -10.31 -14.21 -1.09
N LEU A 39 -10.56 -12.96 -1.53
CA LEU A 39 -9.76 -11.77 -1.25
C LEU A 39 -9.34 -11.63 0.23
N ASP A 40 -10.25 -11.92 1.16
CA ASP A 40 -9.98 -11.81 2.59
C ASP A 40 -8.77 -12.66 3.03
N ARG A 41 -8.59 -13.85 2.42
CA ARG A 41 -7.44 -14.72 2.70
C ARG A 41 -6.14 -14.15 2.14
N VAL A 42 -6.17 -13.56 0.95
CA VAL A 42 -4.97 -13.02 0.27
C VAL A 42 -4.56 -11.68 0.87
N SER A 43 -5.53 -10.81 1.18
CA SER A 43 -5.28 -9.57 1.90
C SER A 43 -4.78 -9.86 3.32
N GLY A 44 -5.40 -10.80 4.05
CA GLY A 44 -4.90 -11.24 5.36
C GLY A 44 -3.46 -11.76 5.30
N ALA A 45 -3.10 -12.52 4.26
CA ALA A 45 -1.75 -13.03 4.08
C ALA A 45 -0.70 -11.92 3.87
N ALA A 46 -1.02 -10.88 3.09
CA ALA A 46 -0.09 -9.76 2.90
C ALA A 46 0.11 -8.94 4.19
N THR A 47 -0.96 -8.68 4.96
CA THR A 47 -0.84 -8.03 6.27
C THR A 47 0.02 -8.87 7.22
N TYR A 48 -0.27 -10.18 7.29
CA TYR A 48 0.51 -11.11 8.11
C TYR A 48 1.99 -11.12 7.74
N LEU A 49 2.34 -11.07 6.45
CA LEU A 49 3.73 -11.04 6.01
C LEU A 49 4.43 -9.73 6.36
N ILE A 50 3.73 -8.60 6.25
CA ILE A 50 4.26 -7.30 6.70
C ILE A 50 4.59 -7.36 8.19
N ASP A 51 3.64 -7.82 9.00
CA ASP A 51 3.81 -7.89 10.44
C ASP A 51 4.89 -8.90 10.82
N LEU A 52 4.89 -10.09 10.23
CA LEU A 52 5.92 -11.11 10.46
C LEU A 52 7.32 -10.59 10.14
N THR A 53 7.49 -9.87 9.02
CA THR A 53 8.78 -9.31 8.61
C THR A 53 9.24 -8.24 9.59
N ALA A 54 8.33 -7.37 10.05
CA ALA A 54 8.63 -6.37 11.07
C ALA A 54 9.11 -7.02 12.38
N HIS A 55 8.46 -8.10 12.84
CA HIS A 55 8.85 -8.79 14.08
C HIS A 55 10.21 -9.48 13.99
N GLN A 56 10.67 -9.83 12.78
CA GLN A 56 11.95 -10.52 12.57
C GLN A 56 13.15 -9.57 12.58
N ASP A 57 12.95 -8.27 12.31
CA ASP A 57 14.02 -7.28 12.26
C ASP A 57 13.56 -5.92 12.83
N PRO A 58 14.08 -5.49 14.00
CA PRO A 58 13.75 -4.19 14.60
C PRO A 58 14.09 -2.98 13.72
N VAL A 59 15.07 -3.10 12.83
CA VAL A 59 15.40 -2.03 11.87
C VAL A 59 14.30 -1.90 10.83
N VAL A 60 13.78 -3.02 10.33
CA VAL A 60 12.67 -3.04 9.37
C VAL A 60 11.39 -2.52 10.03
N ASP A 61 11.09 -2.94 11.25
CA ASP A 61 9.95 -2.41 12.01
C ASP A 61 10.03 -0.88 12.18
N ALA A 62 11.19 -0.36 12.56
CA ALA A 62 11.40 1.08 12.69
C ALA A 62 11.18 1.82 11.35
N GLN A 63 11.60 1.24 10.22
CA GLN A 63 11.39 1.82 8.90
C GLN A 63 9.93 1.78 8.47
N ILE A 64 9.21 0.68 8.73
CA ILE A 64 7.76 0.58 8.49
C ILE A 64 7.03 1.64 9.31
N ASN A 65 7.34 1.76 10.60
CA ASN A 65 6.68 2.73 11.48
C ASN A 65 6.97 4.18 11.07
N ALA A 66 8.21 4.48 10.67
CA ALA A 66 8.56 5.79 10.12
C ALA A 66 7.79 6.11 8.83
N ALA A 67 7.67 5.14 7.91
CA ALA A 67 6.93 5.31 6.66
C ALA A 67 5.42 5.48 6.89
N ARG A 68 4.83 4.69 7.79
CA ARG A 68 3.43 4.82 8.23
C ARG A 68 3.15 6.19 8.83
N GLN A 69 4.02 6.68 9.71
CA GLN A 69 3.89 8.01 10.30
C GLN A 69 3.97 9.10 9.24
N ALA A 70 4.92 9.01 8.31
CA ALA A 70 5.06 9.99 7.24
C ALA A 70 3.83 10.01 6.30
N ALA A 71 3.29 8.83 5.96
CA ALA A 71 2.05 8.73 5.20
C ALA A 71 0.86 9.34 5.96
N TRP A 72 0.76 9.09 7.28
CA TRP A 72 -0.28 9.68 8.14
C TRP A 72 -0.27 11.20 8.12
N GLU A 73 0.91 11.80 8.22
CA GLU A 73 1.06 13.26 8.21
C GLU A 73 0.57 13.91 6.92
N VAL A 74 0.69 13.21 5.78
CA VAL A 74 0.13 13.65 4.50
C VAL A 74 -1.38 13.40 4.43
N MET A 75 -1.81 12.18 4.72
CA MET A 75 -3.22 11.81 4.52
C MET A 75 -4.18 12.49 5.50
N LYS A 76 -3.75 12.85 6.72
CA LYS A 76 -4.62 13.57 7.68
C LYS A 76 -5.11 14.93 7.19
N GLN A 77 -4.49 15.48 6.13
CA GLN A 77 -4.90 16.72 5.47
C GLN A 77 -5.99 16.49 4.40
N THR A 78 -6.30 15.24 4.08
CA THR A 78 -7.29 14.89 3.07
C THR A 78 -8.69 14.78 3.70
N PRO A 79 -9.78 15.10 2.97
CA PRO A 79 -11.13 14.96 3.50
C PRO A 79 -11.54 13.51 3.81
N TRP A 80 -11.01 12.55 3.05
CA TRP A 80 -11.40 11.14 3.18
C TRP A 80 -10.76 10.44 4.38
N SER A 81 -9.61 10.92 4.89
CA SER A 81 -8.93 10.25 6.01
C SER A 81 -9.73 10.27 7.30
N GLN A 82 -10.70 11.18 7.44
CA GLN A 82 -11.57 11.28 8.61
C GLN A 82 -12.81 10.38 8.53
N THR A 83 -13.21 9.98 7.33
CA THR A 83 -14.49 9.30 7.06
C THR A 83 -14.32 7.91 6.49
N ASN A 84 -13.14 7.58 5.95
CA ASN A 84 -12.87 6.30 5.30
C ASN A 84 -11.64 5.60 5.91
N GLN A 85 -11.87 4.90 7.02
CA GLN A 85 -10.83 4.13 7.72
C GLN A 85 -10.23 3.02 6.84
N HIS A 86 -11.03 2.39 5.97
CA HIS A 86 -10.54 1.32 5.10
C HIS A 86 -9.52 1.82 4.06
N MET A 87 -9.71 3.05 3.57
CA MET A 87 -8.78 3.71 2.68
C MET A 87 -7.48 4.09 3.40
N VAL A 88 -7.58 4.58 4.64
CA VAL A 88 -6.42 4.79 5.54
C VAL A 88 -5.64 3.48 5.72
N ASP A 89 -6.31 2.39 6.08
CA ASP A 89 -5.66 1.09 6.29
C ASP A 89 -5.00 0.57 5.01
N SER A 90 -5.63 0.80 3.85
CA SER A 90 -5.06 0.45 2.55
C SER A 90 -3.75 1.20 2.28
N VAL A 91 -3.69 2.51 2.60
CA VAL A 91 -2.49 3.34 2.42
C VAL A 91 -1.37 2.88 3.34
N LEU A 92 -1.68 2.66 4.62
CA LEU A 92 -0.71 2.18 5.61
C LEU A 92 -0.16 0.81 5.23
N LYS A 93 -1.02 -0.07 4.72
CA LYS A 93 -0.62 -1.38 4.22
C LYS A 93 0.29 -1.28 3.00
N ALA A 94 -0.08 -0.48 2.00
CA ALA A 94 0.73 -0.29 0.81
C ALA A 94 2.10 0.30 1.14
N VAL A 95 2.18 1.39 1.90
CA VAL A 95 3.48 2.00 2.24
C VAL A 95 4.39 1.03 3.00
N SER A 96 3.81 0.16 3.85
CA SER A 96 4.56 -0.88 4.57
C SER A 96 5.04 -1.98 3.63
N ALA A 97 4.22 -2.38 2.66
CA ALA A 97 4.61 -3.33 1.62
C ALA A 97 5.76 -2.79 0.76
N ILE A 98 5.77 -1.48 0.45
CA ILE A 98 6.89 -0.87 -0.30
C ILE A 98 8.20 -1.03 0.47
N VAL A 99 8.18 -0.82 1.79
CA VAL A 99 9.38 -0.88 2.64
C VAL A 99 10.03 -2.26 2.65
N ILE A 100 9.25 -3.34 2.54
CA ILE A 100 9.77 -4.73 2.69
C ILE A 100 9.88 -5.49 1.37
N MET A 101 9.78 -4.80 0.24
CA MET A 101 9.64 -5.43 -1.08
C MET A 101 10.92 -6.11 -1.59
N ASP A 102 12.08 -5.80 -1.02
CA ASP A 102 13.35 -6.53 -1.19
C ASP A 102 13.47 -7.75 -0.28
N ILE A 103 12.70 -7.79 0.82
CA ILE A 103 12.74 -8.86 1.82
C ILE A 103 11.71 -9.94 1.50
N VAL A 104 10.50 -9.54 1.10
CA VAL A 104 9.38 -10.43 0.84
C VAL A 104 9.14 -10.55 -0.68
N PRO A 105 8.95 -11.77 -1.23
CA PRO A 105 8.63 -11.95 -2.64
C PRO A 105 7.45 -11.09 -3.08
N PHE A 106 7.64 -10.33 -4.17
CA PHE A 106 6.69 -9.33 -4.65
C PHE A 106 5.27 -9.89 -4.83
N GLU A 107 5.14 -11.12 -5.34
CA GLU A 107 3.84 -11.76 -5.59
C GLU A 107 3.00 -11.91 -4.32
N LYS A 108 3.65 -12.00 -3.15
CA LYS A 108 2.97 -12.16 -1.87
C LYS A 108 2.47 -10.86 -1.26
N ILE A 109 3.03 -9.73 -1.68
CA ILE A 109 2.70 -8.39 -1.16
C ILE A 109 2.04 -7.50 -2.20
N SER A 110 2.05 -7.88 -3.48
CA SER A 110 1.48 -7.12 -4.60
C SER A 110 0.01 -6.75 -4.41
N ILE A 111 -0.74 -7.61 -3.71
CA ILE A 111 -2.15 -7.38 -3.37
C ILE A 111 -2.36 -6.11 -2.51
N ALA A 112 -1.34 -5.68 -1.76
CA ALA A 112 -1.39 -4.44 -0.97
C ALA A 112 -1.51 -3.20 -1.86
N PHE A 113 -1.07 -3.28 -3.12
CA PHE A 113 -1.11 -2.18 -4.09
C PHE A 113 -2.40 -2.18 -4.93
N ALA A 114 -3.14 -3.29 -4.94
CA ALA A 114 -4.31 -3.43 -5.79
C ALA A 114 -5.42 -2.37 -5.59
N PRO A 115 -5.69 -1.86 -4.36
CA PRO A 115 -6.66 -0.77 -4.17
C PRO A 115 -6.33 0.51 -4.94
N PHE A 116 -5.08 0.70 -5.35
CA PHE A 116 -4.58 1.90 -6.02
C PHE A 116 -4.42 1.73 -7.53
N ARG A 117 -4.86 0.59 -8.10
CA ARG A 117 -4.66 0.26 -9.51
C ARG A 117 -5.22 1.30 -10.50
N PHE A 118 -6.28 2.01 -10.13
CA PHE A 118 -6.93 3.01 -10.98
C PHE A 118 -6.74 4.44 -10.47
N SER A 119 -5.82 4.67 -9.52
CA SER A 119 -5.49 6.01 -9.05
C SER A 119 -4.20 6.52 -9.69
N ASN A 120 -3.95 7.81 -9.54
CA ASN A 120 -2.68 8.45 -9.93
C ASN A 120 -1.59 8.33 -8.86
N VAL A 121 -1.83 7.51 -7.82
CA VAL A 121 -0.84 7.25 -6.79
C VAL A 121 0.34 6.49 -7.40
N TRP A 122 1.54 6.95 -7.13
CA TRP A 122 2.75 6.33 -7.64
C TRP A 122 2.98 5.00 -6.93
N LEU A 123 3.04 3.91 -7.69
CA LEU A 123 3.24 2.58 -7.15
C LEU A 123 4.49 1.93 -7.77
N PRO A 124 5.24 1.12 -7.02
CA PRO A 124 6.33 0.31 -7.57
C PRO A 124 5.81 -0.93 -8.32
N VAL A 125 4.59 -0.88 -8.86
CA VAL A 125 3.98 -1.93 -9.68
C VAL A 125 3.37 -1.32 -10.91
N SER A 126 3.59 -1.98 -12.06
CA SER A 126 2.83 -1.71 -13.27
C SER A 126 1.75 -2.77 -13.41
N TRP A 127 0.50 -2.32 -13.44
CA TRP A 127 -0.62 -3.17 -13.81
C TRP A 127 -0.62 -3.25 -15.32
N GLY A 128 -0.40 -4.44 -15.88
CA GLY A 128 -0.55 -4.65 -17.33
C GLY A 128 -1.86 -4.02 -17.78
N SER A 129 -1.76 -3.12 -18.75
CA SER A 129 -2.89 -2.40 -19.35
C SER A 129 -3.85 -3.44 -19.91
N SER A 130 -4.91 -3.73 -19.17
CA SER A 130 -6.09 -4.41 -19.70
C SER A 130 -7.08 -3.36 -20.18
N ASP A 131 -6.58 -2.39 -20.95
CA ASP A 131 -7.38 -1.61 -21.89
C ASP A 131 -7.06 -2.18 -23.28
N ALA A 132 -7.78 -3.25 -23.61
CA ALA A 132 -7.97 -3.76 -24.97
C ALA A 132 -9.41 -4.28 -25.08
#